data_AF-X1B0R9-F1
#
_entry.id   AF-X1B0R9-F1
#
_cell.length_a   1.000
_cell.length_b   1.000
_cell.length_c   1.000
_cell.angle_alpha   90.00
_cell.angle_beta   90.00
_cell.angle_gamma   90.00
#
_symmetry.space_group_name_H-M   'P 1'
#
loop_
_entity.id
_entity.type
_entity.pdbx_description
1 polymer ?
#
loop_
_entity_poly.entity_id
_entity_poly.type
_entity_poly.pdbx_seq_one_letter_code
_entity_poly.pdbx_strand_id
1 'polypeptide(L)'
;RVLELPRGGDERYKKTGDSAAAVYVIFPGLIRPDNIKYVWSSSLPIGTTTESPYNSKTKIVVLRNQSSPLGPWVSEKVNVYEDYKRLFGREPKHVQAIGLMSDSDNTESRAQAHYKGISARK
;
A
#
# COMPACT_ATOMS: atom_id res chain seq x y z
N ARG A 1 -12.27 6.03 0.00
CA ARG A 1 -13.22 5.05 -0.58
C ARG A 1 -12.64 4.50 -1.87
N VAL A 2 -12.88 3.23 -2.19
CA VAL A 2 -12.54 2.65 -3.49
C VAL A 2 -13.82 2.41 -4.27
N LEU A 3 -13.79 2.70 -5.56
CA LEU A 3 -14.91 2.55 -6.49
C LEU A 3 -14.67 1.39 -7.46
N GLU A 4 -13.42 1.14 -7.84
CA GLU A 4 -13.05 0.09 -8.78
C GLU A 4 -11.68 -0.50 -8.42
N LEU A 5 -11.59 -1.83 -8.42
CA LEU A 5 -10.35 -2.59 -8.19
C LEU A 5 -9.72 -2.98 -9.55
N PRO A 6 -8.38 -2.89 -9.72
CA PRO A 6 -7.73 -3.35 -10.94
C PRO A 6 -7.93 -4.85 -11.11
N ARG A 7 -8.42 -5.27 -12.27
CA ARG A 7 -8.80 -6.66 -12.51
C ARG A 7 -7.56 -7.54 -12.52
N GLY A 8 -7.56 -8.59 -11.71
CA GLY A 8 -6.42 -9.52 -11.62
C GLY A 8 -5.19 -8.93 -10.92
N GLY A 9 -5.32 -7.79 -10.23
CA GLY A 9 -4.25 -7.20 -9.43
C GLY A 9 -3.75 -8.16 -8.35
N ASP A 10 -2.43 -8.36 -8.30
CA ASP A 10 -1.70 -9.13 -7.31
C ASP A 10 -0.30 -8.51 -7.15
N GLU A 11 -0.09 -7.88 -6.01
CA GLU A 11 1.10 -7.08 -5.70
C GLU A 11 2.41 -7.87 -5.65
N ARG A 12 2.34 -9.22 -5.67
CA ARG A 12 3.52 -10.09 -5.62
C ARG A 12 4.25 -10.21 -6.95
N TYR A 13 3.58 -9.90 -8.07
CA TYR A 13 4.13 -10.11 -9.41
C TYR A 13 4.20 -8.81 -10.21
N LYS A 14 5.30 -8.61 -10.95
CA LYS A 14 5.49 -7.38 -11.74
C LYS A 14 4.34 -7.14 -12.73
N LYS A 15 3.91 -8.18 -13.44
CA LYS A 15 2.86 -8.07 -14.47
C LYS A 15 1.46 -7.78 -13.92
N THR A 16 1.27 -7.83 -12.61
CA THR A 16 -0.05 -7.65 -11.98
C THR A 16 0.03 -6.74 -10.76
N GLY A 17 1.11 -5.97 -10.60
CA GLY A 17 1.51 -5.29 -9.36
C GLY A 17 0.63 -4.11 -8.91
N ASP A 18 -0.62 -4.10 -9.34
CA ASP A 18 -1.56 -2.99 -9.23
C ASP A 18 -2.41 -3.09 -7.98
N SER A 19 -2.75 -1.92 -7.44
CA SER A 19 -3.64 -1.79 -6.28
C SER A 19 -4.60 -0.64 -6.50
N ALA A 20 -5.86 -0.82 -6.09
CA ALA A 20 -6.89 0.19 -6.30
C ALA A 20 -6.60 1.50 -5.55
N ALA A 21 -6.11 1.34 -4.32
CA ALA A 21 -5.64 2.43 -3.49
C ALA A 21 -4.36 2.05 -2.77
N ALA A 22 -3.42 2.99 -2.68
CA ALA A 22 -2.19 2.83 -1.94
C ALA A 22 -1.80 4.12 -1.21
N VAL A 23 -1.35 3.97 0.04
CA VAL A 23 -0.68 5.01 0.81
C VAL A 23 0.73 4.54 1.13
N TYR A 24 1.72 5.31 0.70
CA TYR A 24 3.13 5.08 0.98
C TYR A 24 3.55 5.91 2.19
N VAL A 25 4.30 5.28 3.10
CA VAL A 25 5.13 6.00 4.07
C VAL A 25 6.59 5.76 3.70
N ILE A 26 7.30 6.86 3.46
CA ILE A 26 8.65 6.86 2.89
C ILE A 26 9.64 7.25 3.96
N PHE A 27 10.71 6.47 4.10
CA PHE A 27 11.77 6.68 5.07
C PHE A 27 13.13 6.91 4.38
N PRO A 28 14.00 7.74 4.97
CA PRO A 28 15.34 7.94 4.44
C PRO A 28 16.15 6.64 4.44
N GLY A 29 16.75 6.30 3.30
CA GLY A 29 17.66 5.17 3.14
C GLY A 29 19.01 5.59 2.55
N LEU A 30 20.01 4.69 2.64
CA LEU A 30 21.38 5.01 2.23
C LEU A 30 21.55 5.07 0.70
N ILE A 31 20.99 4.08 -0.01
CA ILE A 31 21.03 3.97 -1.48
C ILE A 31 19.64 4.16 -2.08
N ARG A 32 18.62 3.56 -1.45
CA ARG A 32 17.20 3.70 -1.80
C ARG A 32 16.39 3.87 -0.51
N PRO A 33 15.27 4.64 -0.54
CA PRO A 33 14.39 4.77 0.61
C PRO A 33 13.78 3.42 0.98
N ASP A 34 13.56 3.20 2.28
CA ASP A 34 12.66 2.15 2.74
C ASP A 34 11.22 2.68 2.67
N ASN A 35 10.27 1.85 2.25
CA ASN A 35 8.88 2.25 2.07
C ASN A 35 7.94 1.21 2.67
N ILE A 36 6.83 1.67 3.25
CA ILE A 36 5.67 0.83 3.55
C ILE A 36 4.51 1.31 2.68
N LYS A 37 4.00 0.43 1.82
CA LYS A 37 2.85 0.65 0.93
C LYS A 37 1.64 -0.08 1.54
N TYR A 38 0.68 0.67 2.07
CA TYR A 38 -0.58 0.15 2.55
C TYR A 38 -1.60 0.12 1.42
N VAL A 39 -2.20 -1.03 1.11
CA VAL A 39 -3.00 -1.22 -0.10
C VAL A 39 -4.40 -1.74 0.14
N TRP A 40 -5.30 -1.38 -0.78
CA TRP A 40 -6.51 -2.14 -1.10
C TRP A 40 -6.21 -3.03 -2.30
N SER A 41 -6.05 -4.33 -2.04
CA SER A 41 -5.68 -5.33 -3.05
C SER A 41 -6.91 -5.86 -3.80
N SER A 42 -6.70 -6.37 -5.00
CA SER A 42 -7.75 -7.06 -5.76
C SER A 42 -7.85 -8.55 -5.47
N SER A 43 -6.83 -9.14 -4.85
CA SER A 43 -6.72 -10.60 -4.70
C SER A 43 -6.19 -11.07 -3.35
N LEU A 44 -5.25 -10.32 -2.75
CA LEU A 44 -4.55 -10.79 -1.55
C LEU A 44 -5.45 -10.73 -0.30
N PRO A 45 -5.32 -11.69 0.64
CA PRO A 45 -6.03 -11.63 1.91
C PRO A 45 -5.66 -10.39 2.73
N ILE A 46 -6.62 -9.85 3.47
CA ILE A 46 -6.38 -8.79 4.47
C ILE A 46 -5.32 -9.25 5.47
N GLY A 47 -4.39 -8.36 5.82
CA GLY A 47 -3.26 -8.64 6.71
C GLY A 47 -2.05 -9.28 6.02
N THR A 48 -2.15 -9.66 4.74
CA THR A 48 -1.00 -10.13 3.97
C THR A 48 0.09 -9.07 3.94
N THR A 49 1.33 -9.51 4.12
CA THR A 49 2.51 -8.69 3.91
C THR A 49 3.44 -9.31 2.87
N THR A 50 3.93 -8.50 1.94
CA THR A 50 4.86 -8.93 0.89
C THR A 50 5.86 -7.82 0.57
N GLU A 51 6.72 -8.05 -0.40
CA GLU A 51 7.66 -7.05 -0.93
C GLU A 51 7.26 -6.70 -2.37
N SER A 52 7.50 -5.45 -2.77
CA SER A 52 7.31 -5.07 -4.16
C SER A 52 8.29 -5.84 -5.05
N PRO A 53 7.83 -6.47 -6.14
CA PRO A 53 8.70 -7.18 -7.07
C PRO A 53 9.61 -6.23 -7.87
N TYR A 54 9.36 -4.91 -7.83
CA TYR A 54 10.19 -3.88 -8.45
C TYR A 54 11.28 -3.36 -7.51
N ASN A 55 11.04 -3.40 -6.19
CA ASN A 55 11.95 -2.88 -5.19
C ASN A 55 11.70 -3.54 -3.83
N SER A 56 12.59 -4.46 -3.42
CA SER A 56 12.50 -5.17 -2.14
C SER A 56 12.52 -4.26 -0.90
N LYS A 57 12.96 -3.00 -1.06
CA LYS A 57 12.89 -1.95 -0.03
C LYS A 57 11.48 -1.40 0.19
N THR A 58 10.51 -1.79 -0.64
CA THR A 58 9.11 -1.44 -0.49
C THR A 58 8.34 -2.64 0.04
N LYS A 59 7.91 -2.55 1.30
CA LYS A 59 7.07 -3.56 1.95
C LYS A 59 5.62 -3.20 1.70
N ILE A 60 4.80 -4.18 1.37
CA ILE A 60 3.39 -3.99 1.05
C ILE A 60 2.57 -4.64 2.17
N VAL A 61 1.55 -3.93 2.67
CA VAL A 61 0.63 -4.41 3.69
C VAL A 61 -0.80 -4.26 3.16
N VAL A 62 -1.53 -5.37 3.09
CA VAL A 62 -2.91 -5.38 2.59
C VAL A 62 -3.85 -5.03 3.72
N LEU A 63 -4.49 -3.85 3.63
CA LEU A 63 -5.48 -3.39 4.61
C LEU A 63 -6.88 -3.87 4.27
N ARG A 64 -7.19 -3.94 2.98
CA ARG A 64 -8.48 -4.36 2.43
C ARG A 64 -8.27 -5.12 1.15
N ASN A 65 -9.32 -5.83 0.74
CA ASN A 65 -9.31 -6.60 -0.48
C ASN A 65 -10.69 -6.62 -1.17
N GLN A 66 -10.87 -7.49 -2.16
CA GLN A 66 -12.12 -7.65 -2.91
C GLN A 66 -13.37 -7.95 -2.08
N SER A 67 -13.21 -8.49 -0.86
CA SER A 67 -14.33 -8.75 0.06
C SER A 67 -14.72 -7.51 0.87
N SER A 68 -14.01 -6.40 0.72
CA SER A 68 -14.29 -5.14 1.43
C SER A 68 -15.31 -4.28 0.66
N PRO A 69 -16.15 -3.50 1.34
CA PRO A 69 -17.18 -2.71 0.68
C PRO A 69 -16.56 -1.64 -0.25
N LEU A 70 -16.99 -1.63 -1.51
CA LEU A 70 -16.68 -0.60 -2.49
C LEU A 70 -17.80 0.45 -2.52
N GLY A 71 -17.46 1.73 -2.68
CA GLY A 71 -18.41 2.85 -2.69
C GLY A 71 -18.42 3.70 -1.41
N PRO A 72 -18.68 3.12 -0.22
CA PRO A 72 -18.66 3.86 1.03
C PRO A 72 -17.27 4.37 1.43
N TRP A 73 -17.26 5.42 2.27
CA TRP A 73 -16.03 5.85 2.95
C TRP A 73 -15.67 4.86 4.05
N VAL A 74 -14.41 4.44 4.05
CA VAL A 74 -13.81 3.57 5.07
C VAL A 74 -12.60 4.30 5.63
N SER A 75 -12.49 4.32 6.96
CA SER A 75 -11.33 4.87 7.67
C SER A 75 -10.31 3.76 7.92
N GLU A 76 -9.05 4.05 7.63
CA GLU A 76 -7.93 3.18 7.95
C GLU A 76 -7.06 3.85 9.03
N LYS A 77 -6.56 3.04 9.96
CA LYS A 77 -5.61 3.47 10.99
C LYS A 77 -4.57 2.36 11.16
N VAL A 78 -3.31 2.74 11.05
CA VAL A 78 -2.16 1.81 11.15
C VAL A 78 -1.14 2.37 12.12
N ASN A 79 -0.39 1.47 12.75
CA ASN A 79 0.78 1.85 13.54
C ASN A 79 2.03 1.66 12.68
N VAL A 80 2.42 2.74 12.00
CA VAL A 80 3.53 2.71 11.05
C VAL A 80 4.86 2.37 11.74
N TYR A 81 5.06 2.82 12.98
CA TYR A 81 6.28 2.56 13.73
C TYR A 81 6.43 1.06 14.03
N GLU A 82 5.38 0.42 14.55
CA GLU A 82 5.38 -1.02 14.82
C GLU A 82 5.45 -1.84 13.54
N ASP A 83 4.74 -1.43 12.48
CA ASP A 83 4.84 -2.09 11.18
C ASP A 83 6.26 -2.00 10.62
N TYR A 84 6.93 -0.86 10.74
CA TYR A 84 8.30 -0.73 10.29
C TYR A 84 9.24 -1.68 11.04
N LYS A 85 9.14 -1.74 12.37
CA LYS A 85 9.95 -2.66 13.17
C LYS A 85 9.71 -4.12 12.79
N ARG A 86 8.44 -4.50 12.62
CA ARG A 86 8.04 -5.85 12.20
C ARG A 86 8.53 -6.22 10.80
N LEU A 87 8.48 -5.29 9.86
CA LEU A 87 8.79 -5.55 8.44
C LEU A 87 10.27 -5.42 8.08
N PHE A 88 11.02 -4.61 8.82
CA PHE A 88 12.44 -4.32 8.55
C PHE A 88 13.39 -4.78 9.67
N GLY A 89 12.87 -5.23 10.82
CA GLY A 89 13.67 -5.76 11.93
C GLY A 89 14.51 -4.73 12.68
N ARG A 90 14.22 -3.43 12.52
CA ARG A 90 14.97 -2.34 13.14
C ARG A 90 14.11 -1.10 13.34
N GLU A 91 14.62 -0.15 14.10
CA GLU A 91 13.98 1.15 14.34
C GLU A 91 13.88 2.00 13.05
N PRO A 92 12.72 2.63 12.79
CA PRO A 92 12.60 3.61 11.71
C PRO A 92 13.35 4.90 12.03
N LYS A 93 13.82 5.57 10.98
CA LYS A 93 14.15 7.00 11.05
C LYS A 93 12.86 7.83 11.06
N HIS A 94 12.98 9.15 10.96
CA HIS A 94 11.81 10.00 10.73
C HIS A 94 11.13 9.66 9.39
N VAL A 95 9.82 9.85 9.32
CA VAL A 95 9.07 9.81 8.05
C VAL A 95 9.54 10.97 7.19
N GLN A 96 9.97 10.67 5.96
CA GLN A 96 10.41 11.67 4.98
C GLN A 96 9.23 12.23 4.19
N ALA A 97 8.30 11.38 3.78
CA ALA A 97 7.15 11.77 2.97
C ALA A 97 6.01 10.75 3.07
N ILE A 98 4.81 11.18 2.64
CA ILE A 98 3.65 10.33 2.40
C ILE A 98 3.27 10.45 0.92
N GLY A 99 3.10 9.31 0.25
CA GLY A 99 2.68 9.24 -1.15
C GLY A 99 1.32 8.57 -1.30
N LEU A 100 0.58 8.92 -2.34
CA LEU A 100 -0.71 8.31 -2.68
C LEU A 100 -0.66 7.80 -4.11
N MET A 101 -1.26 6.64 -4.36
CA MET A 101 -1.28 6.05 -5.70
C MET A 101 -2.51 5.17 -5.89
N SER A 102 -3.17 5.33 -7.03
CA SER A 102 -4.09 4.34 -7.58
C SER A 102 -3.46 3.83 -8.85
N ASP A 103 -3.36 2.51 -8.98
CA ASP A 103 -2.52 1.89 -10.00
C ASP A 103 -3.29 0.81 -10.75
N SER A 104 -3.11 0.80 -12.07
CA SER A 104 -3.78 -0.14 -12.98
C SER A 104 -3.02 -0.34 -14.30
N ASP A 105 -1.74 0.05 -14.36
CA ASP A 105 -0.97 0.03 -15.60
C ASP A 105 -0.50 -1.40 -15.93
N ASN A 106 -0.07 -2.19 -14.94
CA ASN A 106 0.45 -3.54 -15.16
C ASN A 106 -0.64 -4.51 -15.60
N THR A 107 -1.85 -4.35 -15.08
CA THR A 107 -3.04 -5.15 -15.43
C THR A 107 -3.78 -4.62 -16.66
N GLU A 108 -3.35 -3.49 -17.24
CA GLU A 108 -4.01 -2.82 -18.35
C GLU A 108 -5.52 -2.64 -18.13
N SER A 109 -5.89 -2.32 -16.87
CA SER A 109 -7.27 -2.27 -16.42
C SER A 109 -7.62 -0.91 -15.83
N ARG A 110 -8.49 -0.87 -14.82
CA ARG A 110 -8.95 0.37 -14.18
C ARG A 110 -8.87 0.25 -12.68
N ALA A 111 -8.37 1.31 -12.05
CA ALA A 111 -8.41 1.52 -10.62
C ALA A 111 -9.02 2.90 -10.33
N GLN A 112 -9.93 2.97 -9.36
CA GLN A 112 -10.49 4.25 -8.94
C GLN A 112 -10.63 4.31 -7.42
N ALA A 113 -9.94 5.26 -6.81
CA ALA A 113 -10.04 5.54 -5.38
C ALA A 113 -10.05 7.04 -5.09
N HIS A 114 -10.81 7.41 -4.05
CA HIS A 114 -10.81 8.76 -3.50
C HIS A 114 -10.22 8.74 -2.09
N TYR A 115 -9.35 9.70 -1.82
CA TYR A 115 -8.63 9.85 -0.56
C TYR A 115 -9.11 11.11 0.16
N LYS A 116 -9.20 11.05 1.49
CA LYS A 116 -9.60 12.19 2.33
C LYS A 116 -9.03 12.01 3.73
N GLY A 117 -8.71 13.13 4.39
CA GLY A 117 -8.42 13.14 5.83
C GLY A 117 -7.13 12.43 6.21
N ILE A 118 -6.09 12.55 5.37
CA ILE A 118 -4.80 11.93 5.63
C ILE A 118 -4.06 12.75 6.68
N SER A 119 -3.67 12.08 7.77
CA SER A 119 -2.87 12.69 8.82
C SER A 119 -1.91 11.66 9.41
N ALA A 120 -0.68 12.07 9.68
CA ALA A 120 0.26 11.34 10.50
C ALA A 120 0.43 12.06 11.83
N ARG A 121 0.51 11.31 12.92
CA ARG A 121 0.65 11.82 14.29
C ARG A 121 1.75 11.03 14.98
N LYS A 122 2.50 11.72 15.84
CA LYS A 122 3.49 11.11 16.73
C LYS A 122 2.82 10.57 17.98
#